data_AF-Q0RMG1-F1
#
_entry.id   AF-Q0RMG1-F1
#
_cell.length_a   1.000
_cell.length_b   1.000
_cell.length_c   1.000
_cell.angle_alpha   90.00
_cell.angle_beta   90.00
_cell.angle_gamma   90.00
#
_symmetry.space_group_name_H-M   'P 1'
#
loop_
_entity.id
_entity.type
_entity.pdbx_description
1 polymer ?
#
loop_
_entity_poly.entity_id
_entity_poly.type
_entity_poly.pdbx_seq_one_letter_code
_entity_poly.pdbx_strand_id
1 'polypeptide(L)' 'MFGSAVGNSFDLDTSDVDVLVEFDDARTGFDYFGTYFALKEGLEQLLGRAVDVVSVTSIRNPYFRERVMQTKQPLYAA' A
#
# COMPACT_ATOMS: atom_id res chain seq x y z
N MET A 1 -0.50 2.74 5.96
CA MET A 1 0.54 3.47 5.20
C MET A 1 1.90 3.14 5.78
N PHE A 2 2.97 3.20 4.98
CA PHE A 2 4.35 3.00 5.44
C PHE A 2 5.28 3.96 4.68
N GLY A 3 6.60 3.81 4.80
CA GLY A 3 7.55 4.57 3.98
C GLY A 3 7.66 6.05 4.34
N SER A 4 7.99 6.89 3.36
CA SER A 4 8.14 8.35 3.54
C SER A 4 6.83 9.02 3.94
N ALA A 5 5.69 8.45 3.54
CA ALA A 5 4.34 8.92 3.85
C ALA A 5 3.98 8.91 5.35
N VAL A 6 4.76 8.23 6.19
CA VAL A 6 4.59 8.22 7.66
C VAL A 6 5.72 8.90 8.42
N GLY A 7 6.66 9.56 7.72
CA GLY A 7 7.83 10.22 8.30
C GLY A 7 7.99 11.69 7.91
N ASN A 8 8.95 12.38 8.53
CA ASN A 8 9.23 13.81 8.29
C ASN A 8 9.89 14.13 6.93
N SER A 9 10.13 13.11 6.09
CA SER A 9 10.79 13.25 4.79
C SER A 9 9.80 13.30 3.63
N PHE A 10 8.51 13.41 3.89
CA PHE A 10 7.49 13.49 2.84
C PHE A 10 7.54 14.86 2.16
N ASP A 11 7.86 14.84 0.87
CA ASP A 11 7.85 16.02 0.01
C ASP A 11 6.52 16.09 -0.75
N LEU A 12 5.81 17.21 -0.63
CA LEU A 12 4.46 17.36 -1.16
C LEU A 12 4.40 17.30 -2.69
N ASP A 13 5.49 17.68 -3.36
CA ASP A 13 5.56 17.84 -4.83
C ASP A 13 6.09 16.58 -5.50
N THR A 14 6.92 15.80 -4.81
CA THR A 14 7.67 14.69 -5.43
C THR A 14 7.45 13.32 -4.77
N SER A 15 6.95 13.25 -3.53
CA SER A 15 6.77 11.97 -2.85
C SER A 15 5.46 11.27 -3.27
N ASP A 16 5.59 9.99 -3.56
CA ASP A 16 4.51 9.03 -3.69
C ASP A 16 3.98 8.58 -2.32
N VAL A 17 2.77 7.99 -2.32
CA VAL A 17 2.15 7.45 -1.11
C VAL A 17 2.23 5.94 -1.12
N ASP A 18 2.96 5.39 -0.15
CA ASP A 18 3.09 3.95 0.06
C ASP A 18 1.92 3.37 0.87
N VAL A 19 1.11 2.53 0.23
CA VAL A 19 -0.05 1.87 0.85
C VAL A 19 0.17 0.37 0.93
N LEU A 20 0.27 -0.13 2.16
CA LEU A 20 0.32 -1.56 2.44
C LEU A 20 -1.10 -2.10 2.55
N VAL A 21 -1.41 -3.13 1.76
CA VAL A 21 -2.73 -3.76 1.72
C VAL A 21 -2.63 -5.26 1.96
N GLU A 22 -3.66 -5.81 2.56
CA GLU A 22 -3.86 -7.25 2.69
C GLU A 22 -5.24 -7.55 2.10
N PHE A 23 -5.26 -8.28 0.99
CA PHE A 23 -6.49 -8.67 0.34
C PHE A 23 -6.99 -9.99 0.93
N ASP A 24 -8.29 -10.08 1.18
CA ASP A 24 -8.94 -11.36 1.41
C ASP A 24 -9.14 -12.09 0.08
N ASP A 25 -8.10 -12.83 -0.31
CA ASP A 25 -7.99 -13.59 -1.56
C ASP A 25 -8.47 -15.04 -1.46
N ALA A 26 -8.94 -15.47 -0.27
CA ALA A 26 -9.45 -16.82 -0.04
C ALA A 26 -10.78 -17.10 -0.78
N ARG A 27 -11.39 -16.06 -1.37
CA ARG A 27 -12.66 -16.16 -2.10
C ARG A 27 -12.44 -16.74 -3.49
N THR A 28 -13.17 -17.79 -3.84
CA THR A 28 -13.15 -18.38 -5.18
C THR A 28 -13.49 -17.33 -6.23
N GLY A 29 -12.62 -17.17 -7.23
CA GLY A 29 -12.79 -16.19 -8.31
C GLY A 29 -12.33 -14.77 -7.94
N PHE A 30 -11.59 -14.58 -6.85
CA PHE A 30 -11.02 -13.27 -6.52
C PHE A 30 -10.05 -12.79 -7.63
N ASP A 31 -10.39 -11.67 -8.26
CA ASP A 31 -9.52 -11.01 -9.24
C ASP A 31 -8.52 -10.11 -8.53
N TYR A 32 -7.38 -10.69 -8.19
CA TYR A 32 -6.30 -9.98 -7.53
C TYR A 32 -5.79 -8.80 -8.38
N PHE A 33 -5.60 -9.02 -9.68
CA PHE A 33 -5.00 -8.01 -10.56
C PHE A 33 -5.96 -6.83 -10.75
N GLY A 34 -7.22 -7.11 -11.10
CA GLY A 34 -8.23 -6.06 -11.25
C GLY A 34 -8.48 -5.31 -9.95
N THR A 35 -8.56 -6.01 -8.81
CA THR A 35 -8.74 -5.37 -7.50
C THR A 35 -7.56 -4.49 -7.13
N TYR A 36 -6.33 -4.95 -7.40
CA TYR A 36 -5.11 -4.18 -7.18
C TYR A 36 -5.09 -2.87 -7.97
N PHE A 37 -5.34 -2.93 -9.29
CA PHE A 37 -5.31 -1.74 -10.14
C PHE A 37 -6.46 -0.79 -9.84
N ALA A 38 -7.67 -1.31 -9.60
CA ALA A 38 -8.81 -0.48 -9.21
C ALA A 38 -8.54 0.28 -7.90
N LEU A 39 -7.91 -0.37 -6.92
CA LEU A 39 -7.52 0.30 -5.67
C LEU A 39 -6.44 1.35 -5.90
N LYS A 40 -5.38 1.01 -6.65
CA LYS A 40 -4.30 1.93 -6.96
C LYS A 40 -4.82 3.19 -7.65
N GLU A 41 -5.55 3.03 -8.76
CA GLU A 41 -6.07 4.14 -9.55
C GLU A 41 -7.07 4.99 -8.76
N GLY A 42 -7.94 4.36 -7.96
CA GLY A 42 -8.87 5.07 -7.09
C GLY A 42 -8.17 5.91 -6.03
N LEU A 43 -7.09 5.41 -5.43
CA LEU A 43 -6.28 6.16 -4.48
C LEU A 43 -5.50 7.31 -5.15
N GLU A 44 -4.95 7.08 -6.34
CA GLU A 44 -4.28 8.14 -7.12
C GLU A 44 -5.25 9.27 -7.47
N GLN A 45 -6.48 8.92 -7.87
CA GLN A 45 -7.52 9.89 -8.17
C GLN A 45 -7.96 10.67 -6.93
N LEU A 46 -8.08 10.00 -5.78
CA LEU A 46 -8.49 10.62 -4.51
C LEU A 46 -7.41 11.56 -3.95
N LEU A 47 -6.14 11.17 -4.04
CA LEU A 47 -5.01 11.89 -3.45
C LEU A 47 -4.35 12.89 -4.40
N GLY A 48 -4.65 12.81 -5.70
CA GLY A 48 -4.09 13.66 -6.74
C GLY A 48 -2.57 13.47 -6.96
N ARG A 49 -2.04 12.30 -6.63
CA ARG A 49 -0.59 11.97 -6.71
C ARG A 49 -0.39 10.47 -6.92
N ALA A 50 0.83 10.09 -7.28
CA ALA A 50 1.20 8.69 -7.44
C ALA A 50 1.08 7.90 -6.12
N VAL A 51 0.59 6.67 -6.22
CA VAL A 51 0.41 5.76 -5.08
C VAL A 51 1.08 4.44 -5.42
N ASP A 52 1.97 3.97 -4.53
CA ASP A 52 2.51 2.62 -4.60
C ASP A 52 1.69 1.70 -3.69
N VAL A 53 1.02 0.72 -4.29
CA VAL A 53 0.25 -0.28 -3.57
C VAL A 53 1.12 -1.52 -3.42
N VAL A 54 1.40 -1.91 -2.19
CA VAL A 54 2.16 -3.12 -1.87
C VAL A 54 1.28 -4.09 -1.10
N SER A 55 1.16 -5.31 -1.60
CA SER A 55 0.46 -6.38 -0.90
C SER A 55 1.38 -7.09 0.09
N VAL A 56 0.91 -7.28 1.33
CA VAL A 56 1.65 -7.99 2.38
C VAL A 56 2.07 -9.40 1.93
N THR A 57 1.19 -10.10 1.19
CA THR A 57 1.44 -11.47 0.72
C THR A 57 2.47 -11.54 -0.41
N SER A 58 2.70 -10.43 -1.12
CA SER A 58 3.65 -10.35 -2.23
C SER A 58 5.09 -10.07 -1.78
N ILE A 59 5.31 -9.70 -0.52
CA ILE A 59 6.66 -9.37 -0.01
C ILE A 59 7.46 -10.67 0.23
N ARG A 60 8.39 -10.96 -0.68
CA ARG A 60 9.28 -12.14 -0.58
C ARG A 60 10.47 -11.96 0.36
N ASN A 61 10.94 -10.72 0.56
CA ASN A 61 12.11 -10.45 1.39
C ASN A 61 11.68 -10.29 2.87
N PRO A 62 12.09 -11.20 3.77
CA PRO A 62 11.67 -11.16 5.17
C PRO A 62 12.15 -9.92 5.92
N TYR A 63 13.34 -9.41 5.61
CA TYR A 63 13.87 -8.18 6.23
C TYR A 63 13.08 -6.95 5.82
N PHE A 64 12.70 -6.87 4.54
CA PHE A 64 11.84 -5.79 4.06
C PHE A 64 10.45 -5.86 4.69
N ARG A 65 9.88 -7.07 4.79
CA ARG A 65 8.60 -7.30 5.46
C ARG A 65 8.64 -6.84 6.91
N GLU A 66 9.67 -7.21 7.67
CA GLU A 66 9.82 -6.78 9.06
C GLU A 66 9.90 -5.26 9.18
N ARG A 67 10.72 -4.61 8.34
CA ARG A 67 10.85 -3.15 8.34
C ARG A 67 9.52 -2.45 8.04
N VAL A 68 8.79 -2.92 7.04
CA VAL A 68 7.46 -2.39 6.69
C VAL A 68 6.47 -2.61 7.83
N MET A 69 6.47 -3.79 8.46
CA MET A 69 5.57 -4.08 9.58
C MET A 69 5.90 -3.29 10.85
N GLN A 70 7.16 -2.90 11.05
CA GLN A 70 7.58 -2.04 12.16
C GLN A 70 7.23 -0.56 11.95
N THR A 71 7.22 -0.08 10.70
CA THR A 71 6.99 1.34 10.39
C THR A 71 5.57 1.63 9.93
N LYS A 72 4.73 0.61 9.67
CA LYS A 72 3.35 0.84 9.22
C LYS A 72 2.53 1.59 10.27
N GLN A 73 1.75 2.56 9.81
CA GLN A 73 0.66 3.14 10.57
C GLN A 73 -0.70 2.66 10.01
N PRO A 74 -1.62 2.20 10.89
CA PRO A 74 -2.93 1.74 10.46
C PRO A 74 -3.76 2.92 9.93
N LEU A 75 -4.28 2.77 8.70
CA LEU A 75 -5.15 3.77 8.07
C LEU A 75 -6.62 3.35 8.13
N TYR A 76 -6.90 2.04 8.08
CA TYR A 76 -8.22 1.45 8.18
C TYR A 76 -8.10 0.07 8.83
N ALA A 77 -8.94 -0.20 9.82
CA ALA A 77 -9.08 -1.50 10.48
C ALA A 77 -10.57 -1.69 10.77
N ALA A 78 -11.27 -2.42 9.91
CA ALA A 78 -12.67 -2.79 10.08
C ALA A 78 -12.82 -4.28 9.87
#